data_AF-H6V767-F1
#
_entry.id   AF-H6V767-F1
#
_cell.length_a   1.000
_cell.length_b   1.000
_cell.length_c   1.000
_cell.angle_alpha   90.00
_cell.angle_beta   90.00
_cell.angle_gamma   90.00
#
_symmetry.space_group_name_H-M   'P 1'
#
loop_
_entity.id
_entity.type
_entity.pdbx_description
1 polymer ?
#
loop_
_entity_poly.entity_id
_entity_poly.type
_entity_poly.pdbx_seq_one_letter_code
_entity_poly.pdbx_strand_id
1 'polypeptide(L)'
;MYRYLWSNGPKEGLEFADYSFEEHFGKQIASYPPRAVLFDYIEGRVKKADVRKWIRFNSAIRWVEYNEDAGNFTITVHDHAKDSTYKEDFDHVICASGHFSTPNVPFYPGFDTFNGRVLHAHDFRDAREFAGKDILILGASYSAEDIGSQCWKYGAKSITTSYRFAPMGFKWPDNWDEVPALESVNGNTATFADGTRKEVDAIILCTGYKHFFSFLPDELRLKTANRLASADLYKGVVFAHNPKMFYLGMQDQWFT
;
A
#
# COMPACT_ATOMS: atom_id res chain seq x y z
N MET A 1 3.74 3.99 -4.02
CA MET A 1 3.07 4.65 -5.18
C MET A 1 4.04 4.74 -6.34
N TYR A 2 3.51 4.85 -7.57
CA TYR A 2 4.28 4.85 -8.81
C TYR A 2 3.98 6.08 -9.68
N ARG A 3 4.79 6.28 -10.73
CA ARG A 3 4.50 7.27 -11.76
C ARG A 3 3.19 6.95 -12.44
N TYR A 4 2.47 7.99 -12.86
CA TYR A 4 1.19 7.88 -13.55
C TYR A 4 0.03 7.34 -12.71
N LEU A 5 0.17 7.26 -11.39
CA LEU A 5 -0.94 6.89 -10.50
C LEU A 5 -1.99 8.01 -10.47
N TRP A 6 -3.26 7.63 -10.66
CA TRP A 6 -4.44 8.48 -10.52
C TRP A 6 -5.27 7.96 -9.34
N SER A 7 -6.24 8.75 -8.88
CA SER A 7 -7.25 8.23 -7.97
C SER A 7 -7.89 6.99 -8.58
N ASN A 8 -8.09 5.93 -7.78
CA ASN A 8 -8.78 4.71 -8.20
C ASN A 8 -10.27 4.74 -7.81
N GLY A 9 -10.68 5.69 -6.99
CA GLY A 9 -12.07 6.00 -6.66
C GLY A 9 -12.51 7.36 -7.21
N PRO A 10 -13.82 7.65 -7.23
CA PRO A 10 -14.29 9.00 -7.51
C PRO A 10 -13.85 9.95 -6.39
N LYS A 11 -13.24 11.09 -6.73
CA LYS A 11 -12.78 12.08 -5.73
C LYS A 11 -13.89 12.55 -4.80
N GLU A 12 -15.14 12.52 -5.27
CA GLU A 12 -16.33 12.88 -4.51
C GLU A 12 -16.56 11.94 -3.30
N GLY A 13 -16.04 10.70 -3.35
CA GLY A 13 -16.08 9.75 -2.23
C GLY A 13 -15.07 10.05 -1.11
N LEU A 14 -13.97 10.75 -1.44
CA LEU A 14 -12.90 11.13 -0.51
C LEU A 14 -12.84 12.64 -0.23
N GLU A 15 -13.81 13.41 -0.71
CA GLU A 15 -13.87 14.85 -0.47
C GLU A 15 -14.00 15.11 1.04
N PHE A 16 -13.12 15.97 1.56
CA PHE A 16 -13.17 16.33 2.96
C PHE A 16 -14.42 17.16 3.26
N ALA A 17 -15.20 16.70 4.23
CA ALA A 17 -16.44 17.36 4.64
C ALA A 17 -16.24 18.82 5.11
N ASP A 18 -15.03 19.18 5.54
CA ASP A 18 -14.65 20.50 6.05
C ASP A 18 -13.78 21.32 5.09
N TYR A 19 -13.52 20.82 3.88
CA TYR A 19 -12.62 21.48 2.92
C TYR A 19 -12.85 20.94 1.50
N SER A 20 -13.69 21.59 0.69
CA SER A 20 -14.07 21.05 -0.62
C SER A 20 -12.96 21.17 -1.68
N PHE A 21 -13.05 20.37 -2.74
CA PHE A 21 -12.19 20.48 -3.92
C PHE A 21 -12.30 21.86 -4.56
N GLU A 22 -13.50 22.44 -4.59
CA GLU A 22 -13.74 23.76 -5.17
C GLU A 22 -13.14 24.88 -4.31
N GLU A 23 -13.22 24.79 -2.98
CA GLU A 23 -12.54 25.72 -2.07
C GLU A 23 -11.02 25.72 -2.32
N HIS A 24 -10.43 24.53 -2.49
CA HIS A 24 -9.00 24.39 -2.68
C HIS A 24 -8.52 24.85 -4.05
N PHE A 25 -9.16 24.39 -5.13
CA PHE A 25 -8.69 24.63 -6.50
C PHE A 25 -9.30 25.87 -7.17
N GLY A 26 -10.32 26.48 -6.57
CA GLY A 26 -11.04 27.64 -7.13
C GLY A 26 -11.81 27.32 -8.41
N LYS A 27 -12.00 26.03 -8.73
CA LYS A 27 -12.73 25.52 -9.89
C LYS A 27 -13.08 24.06 -9.71
N GLN A 28 -14.04 23.60 -10.49
CA GLN A 28 -14.33 22.17 -10.63
C GLN A 28 -13.22 21.47 -11.43
N ILE A 29 -12.92 20.22 -11.06
CA ILE A 29 -11.97 19.34 -11.76
C ILE A 29 -12.63 17.97 -12.02
N ALA A 30 -12.06 17.17 -12.92
CA ALA A 30 -12.54 15.81 -13.19
C ALA A 30 -12.49 14.90 -11.94
N SER A 31 -13.28 13.83 -11.92
CA SER A 31 -13.45 12.97 -10.72
C SER A 31 -12.28 12.04 -10.41
N TYR A 32 -11.34 11.87 -11.33
CA TYR A 32 -10.15 11.04 -11.12
C TYR A 32 -8.90 11.91 -11.27
N PRO A 33 -8.47 12.65 -10.23
CA PRO A 33 -7.26 13.46 -10.29
C PRO A 33 -5.98 12.60 -10.19
N PRO A 34 -4.86 13.00 -10.85
CA PRO A 34 -3.55 12.39 -10.63
C PRO A 34 -3.08 12.51 -9.18
N ARG A 35 -2.17 11.62 -8.74
CA ARG A 35 -1.57 11.64 -7.40
C ARG A 35 -1.10 13.02 -6.93
N ALA A 36 -0.46 13.78 -7.81
CA ALA A 36 0.08 15.11 -7.46
C ALA A 36 -1.04 16.11 -7.11
N VAL A 37 -2.20 16.01 -7.76
CA VAL A 37 -3.36 16.87 -7.51
C VAL A 37 -4.02 16.51 -6.18
N LEU A 38 -4.19 15.22 -5.87
CA LEU A 38 -4.70 14.81 -4.54
C LEU A 38 -3.73 15.19 -3.42
N PHE A 39 -2.42 15.10 -3.64
CA PHE A 39 -1.43 15.53 -2.68
C PHE A 39 -1.55 17.03 -2.36
N ASP A 40 -1.71 17.87 -3.39
CA ASP A 40 -1.90 19.31 -3.24
C ASP A 40 -3.16 19.63 -2.41
N TYR A 41 -4.27 18.93 -2.72
CA TYR A 41 -5.53 19.03 -1.97
C TYR A 41 -5.39 18.68 -0.48
N ILE A 42 -4.70 17.56 -0.17
CA ILE A 42 -4.42 17.14 1.21
C ILE A 42 -3.51 18.16 1.90
N GLU A 43 -2.47 18.63 1.22
CA GLU A 43 -1.52 19.59 1.76
C GLU A 43 -2.17 20.96 2.04
N GLY A 44 -3.08 21.42 1.18
CA GLY A 44 -3.82 22.66 1.36
C GLY A 44 -4.60 22.71 2.66
N ARG A 45 -5.32 21.64 2.99
CA ARG A 45 -6.10 21.57 4.23
C ARG A 45 -5.22 21.69 5.48
N VAL A 46 -4.12 20.94 5.53
CA VAL A 46 -3.23 20.94 6.70
C VAL A 46 -2.37 22.20 6.79
N LYS A 47 -2.09 22.88 5.66
CA LYS A 47 -1.51 24.23 5.65
C LYS A 47 -2.45 25.24 6.29
N LYS A 48 -3.74 25.22 5.93
CA LYS A 48 -4.79 26.08 6.52
C LYS A 48 -4.89 25.87 8.04
N ALA A 49 -4.70 24.64 8.51
CA ALA A 49 -4.78 24.29 9.93
C ALA A 49 -3.51 24.63 10.76
N ASP A 50 -2.40 25.05 10.12
CA ASP A 50 -1.13 25.40 10.78
C ASP A 50 -0.59 24.34 11.76
N VAL A 51 -0.74 23.06 11.40
CA VAL A 51 -0.32 21.92 12.26
C VAL A 51 1.10 21.45 12.01
N ARG A 52 1.76 21.96 10.95
CA ARG A 52 3.10 21.49 10.53
C ARG A 52 4.15 21.65 11.64
N LYS A 53 4.02 22.66 12.49
CA LYS A 53 4.90 22.93 13.64
C LYS A 53 4.95 21.81 14.68
N TRP A 54 3.99 20.90 14.70
CA TRP A 54 3.98 19.74 15.60
C TRP A 54 4.67 18.51 15.00
N ILE A 55 5.04 18.54 13.72
CA ILE A 55 5.60 17.39 13.02
C ILE A 55 7.13 17.46 13.02
N ARG A 56 7.77 16.36 13.44
CA ARG A 56 9.21 16.14 13.28
C ARG A 56 9.44 15.21 12.10
N PHE A 57 9.87 15.76 10.96
CA PHE A 57 10.21 15.00 9.76
C PHE A 57 11.60 14.35 9.90
N ASN A 58 11.88 13.31 9.10
CA ASN A 58 13.12 12.54 9.18
C ASN A 58 13.38 11.92 10.58
N SER A 59 12.33 11.75 11.38
CA SER A 59 12.39 11.21 12.74
C SER A 59 11.67 9.87 12.78
N ALA A 60 12.43 8.77 12.72
CA ALA A 60 11.88 7.43 12.72
C ALA A 60 11.63 6.94 14.15
N ILE A 61 10.39 6.53 14.46
CA ILE A 61 10.10 5.82 15.71
C ILE A 61 10.83 4.48 15.68
N ARG A 62 11.67 4.23 16.69
CA ARG A 62 12.42 2.98 16.85
C ARG A 62 11.75 2.05 17.83
N TRP A 63 11.14 2.58 18.88
CA TRP A 63 10.52 1.76 19.91
C TRP A 63 9.48 2.55 20.72
N VAL A 64 8.46 1.86 21.22
CA VAL A 64 7.45 2.39 22.15
C VAL A 64 7.34 1.43 23.33
N GLU A 65 7.51 1.94 24.54
CA GLU A 65 7.37 1.20 25.78
C GLU A 65 6.23 1.82 26.58
N TYR A 66 5.42 1.01 27.25
CA TYR A 66 4.43 1.50 28.22
C TYR A 66 4.95 1.22 29.63
N ASN A 67 4.96 2.23 30.48
CA ASN A 67 5.31 2.13 31.89
C ASN A 67 4.03 2.07 32.72
N GLU A 68 3.73 0.89 33.28
CA GLU A 68 2.54 0.66 34.08
C GLU A 68 2.52 1.50 35.37
N ASP A 69 3.66 1.64 36.06
CA ASP A 69 3.75 2.36 37.33
C ASP A 69 3.53 3.87 37.14
N ALA A 70 4.08 4.44 36.06
CA ALA A 70 3.92 5.85 35.73
C ALA A 70 2.64 6.13 34.90
N GLY A 71 2.06 5.10 34.29
CA GLY A 71 0.90 5.20 33.42
C GLY A 71 1.15 6.00 32.13
N ASN A 72 2.37 6.02 31.60
CA ASN A 72 2.74 6.76 30.38
C ASN A 72 3.54 5.88 29.41
N PHE A 73 3.81 6.41 28.21
CA PHE A 73 4.64 5.77 27.21
C PHE A 73 5.98 6.47 27.11
N THR A 74 7.06 5.71 26.92
CA THR A 74 8.36 6.23 26.49
C THR A 74 8.59 5.85 25.04
N ILE A 75 8.80 6.85 24.18
CA ILE A 75 9.03 6.66 22.74
C ILE A 75 10.50 6.91 22.43
N THR A 76 11.16 5.92 21.82
CA THR A 76 12.53 6.06 21.27
C THR A 76 12.45 6.48 19.82
N VAL A 77 13.12 7.58 19.47
CA VAL A 77 13.10 8.19 18.13
C VAL A 77 14.53 8.37 17.63
N HIS A 78 14.76 8.07 16.36
CA HIS A 78 16.01 8.40 15.67
C HIS A 78 15.78 9.55 14.69
N ASP A 79 16.43 10.69 14.93
CA ASP A 79 16.47 11.84 14.04
C ASP A 79 17.61 11.67 13.02
N HIS A 80 17.24 11.36 11.78
CA HIS A 80 18.19 11.17 10.69
C HIS A 80 18.87 12.47 10.23
N ALA A 81 18.28 13.64 10.50
CA ALA A 81 18.92 14.91 10.14
C ALA A 81 20.11 15.24 11.06
N LYS A 82 20.08 14.72 12.30
CA LYS A 82 21.14 14.88 13.31
C LYS A 82 21.95 13.61 13.56
N ASP A 83 21.55 12.49 12.98
CA ASP A 83 22.07 11.15 13.26
C ASP A 83 22.12 10.86 14.76
N SER A 84 21.00 11.08 15.45
CA SER A 84 20.92 10.98 16.90
C SER A 84 19.64 10.31 17.36
N THR A 85 19.72 9.56 18.46
CA THR A 85 18.58 8.89 19.07
C THR A 85 18.25 9.52 20.41
N TYR A 86 16.97 9.77 20.66
CA TYR A 86 16.47 10.32 21.92
C TYR A 86 15.20 9.60 22.36
N LYS A 87 14.80 9.83 23.62
CA LYS A 87 13.57 9.32 24.21
C LYS A 87 12.70 10.47 24.70
N GLU A 88 11.39 10.36 24.54
CA GLU A 88 10.39 11.30 25.05
C GLU A 88 9.18 10.56 25.60
N ASP A 89 8.59 11.11 26.66
CA ASP A 89 7.45 10.51 27.34
C ASP A 89 6.12 11.16 26.90
N PHE A 90 5.07 10.35 26.79
CA PHE A 90 3.74 10.77 26.36
C PHE A 90 2.66 10.04 27.16
N ASP A 91 1.57 10.73 27.52
CA ASP A 91 0.41 10.09 28.18
C ASP A 91 -0.36 9.15 27.23
N HIS A 92 -0.32 9.45 25.93
CA HIS A 92 -1.07 8.75 24.89
C HIS A 92 -0.22 8.55 23.63
N VAL A 93 -0.51 7.48 22.89
CA VAL A 93 0.13 7.17 21.61
C VAL A 93 -0.93 6.89 20.56
N ILE A 94 -0.85 7.58 19.42
CA ILE A 94 -1.72 7.34 18.26
C ILE A 94 -0.86 6.80 17.11
N CYS A 95 -1.00 5.53 16.79
CA CYS A 95 -0.30 4.87 15.71
C CYS A 95 -1.04 5.08 14.38
N ALA A 96 -0.46 5.90 13.50
CA ALA A 96 -0.95 6.18 12.15
C ALA A 96 0.08 5.82 11.06
N SER A 97 0.86 4.76 11.27
CA SER A 97 1.96 4.35 10.37
C SER A 97 1.52 3.71 9.06
N GLY A 98 0.21 3.47 8.88
CA GLY A 98 -0.35 2.76 7.73
C GLY A 98 -0.03 1.26 7.70
N HIS A 99 -0.59 0.56 6.73
CA HIS A 99 -0.39 -0.90 6.54
C HIS A 99 -0.15 -1.34 5.10
N PHE A 100 -0.12 -0.40 4.13
CA PHE A 100 0.20 -0.68 2.72
C PHE A 100 1.66 -0.34 2.34
N SER A 101 2.61 -0.71 3.20
CA SER A 101 4.05 -0.47 2.95
C SER A 101 4.92 -1.70 3.14
N THR A 102 4.61 -2.61 4.07
CA THR A 102 5.38 -3.85 4.24
C THR A 102 4.81 -4.94 3.32
N PRO A 103 5.53 -5.34 2.27
CA PRO A 103 4.98 -6.19 1.22
C PRO A 103 4.75 -7.63 1.70
N ASN A 104 3.72 -8.27 1.15
CA ASN A 104 3.55 -9.71 1.23
C ASN A 104 4.17 -10.36 0.00
N VAL A 105 5.37 -10.90 0.14
CA VAL A 105 6.19 -11.44 -0.97
C VAL A 105 6.25 -12.97 -0.86
N PRO A 106 5.28 -13.71 -1.44
CA PRO A 106 5.33 -15.17 -1.46
C PRO A 106 6.44 -15.65 -2.41
N PHE A 107 7.08 -16.76 -2.05
CA PHE A 107 7.98 -17.49 -2.95
C PHE A 107 7.18 -18.49 -3.79
N TYR A 108 7.53 -18.59 -5.07
CA TYR A 108 7.05 -19.64 -5.97
C TYR A 108 8.26 -20.42 -6.54
N PRO A 109 8.13 -21.74 -6.79
CA PRO A 109 9.18 -22.53 -7.40
C PRO A 109 9.69 -21.88 -8.71
N GLY A 110 11.01 -21.69 -8.80
CA GLY A 110 11.69 -21.13 -9.96
C GLY A 110 11.91 -19.62 -9.94
N PHE A 111 11.39 -18.88 -8.95
CA PHE A 111 11.66 -17.45 -8.84
C PHE A 111 13.14 -17.10 -8.66
N ASP A 112 13.90 -17.97 -8.01
CA ASP A 112 15.33 -17.87 -7.76
C ASP A 112 16.19 -18.11 -9.01
N THR A 113 15.61 -18.73 -10.05
CA THR A 113 16.29 -19.04 -11.31
C THR A 113 15.69 -18.34 -12.53
N PHE A 114 14.60 -17.58 -12.34
CA PHE A 114 13.98 -16.77 -13.38
C PHE A 114 14.94 -15.68 -13.87
N ASN A 115 15.17 -15.61 -15.19
CA ASN A 115 16.14 -14.71 -15.80
C ASN A 115 15.55 -13.32 -16.15
N GLY A 116 14.45 -12.95 -15.51
CA GLY A 116 13.78 -11.66 -15.68
C GLY A 116 13.64 -10.93 -14.35
N ARG A 117 12.98 -9.77 -14.37
CA ARG A 117 12.77 -9.00 -13.14
C ARG A 117 11.59 -9.57 -12.35
N VAL A 118 11.83 -9.94 -11.09
CA VAL A 118 10.76 -10.18 -10.10
C VAL A 118 10.71 -9.00 -9.14
N LEU A 119 9.54 -8.39 -8.95
CA LEU A 119 9.35 -7.31 -7.98
C LEU A 119 7.97 -7.35 -7.35
N HIS A 120 7.83 -6.80 -6.15
CA HIS A 120 6.51 -6.53 -5.57
C HIS A 120 5.95 -5.19 -6.06
N ALA A 121 4.62 -5.03 -6.06
CA ALA A 121 3.93 -3.77 -6.36
C ALA A 121 4.44 -2.58 -5.52
N HIS A 122 4.97 -2.88 -4.33
CA HIS A 122 5.61 -1.90 -3.44
C HIS A 122 6.80 -1.20 -4.10
N ASP A 123 7.56 -1.92 -4.94
CA ASP A 123 8.79 -1.46 -5.60
C ASP A 123 8.58 -1.04 -7.06
N PHE A 124 7.37 -1.21 -7.59
CA PHE A 124 7.01 -0.72 -8.92
C PHE A 124 7.05 0.82 -8.97
N ARG A 125 7.65 1.39 -10.02
CA ARG A 125 7.85 2.85 -10.15
C ARG A 125 7.48 3.44 -11.49
N ASP A 126 7.91 2.86 -12.62
CA ASP A 126 7.64 3.41 -13.96
C ASP A 126 7.26 2.28 -14.93
N ALA A 127 6.02 2.33 -15.43
CA ALA A 127 5.48 1.32 -16.35
C ALA A 127 6.26 1.21 -17.67
N ARG A 128 6.96 2.27 -18.09
CA ARG A 128 7.74 2.28 -19.35
C ARG A 128 8.91 1.31 -19.32
N GLU A 129 9.35 0.89 -18.14
CA GLU A 129 10.34 -0.18 -18.00
C GLU A 129 9.88 -1.48 -18.69
N PHE A 130 8.57 -1.70 -18.74
CA PHE A 130 7.95 -2.90 -19.28
C PHE A 130 7.42 -2.73 -20.71
N ALA A 131 7.76 -1.63 -21.39
CA ALA A 131 7.39 -1.44 -22.79
C ALA A 131 8.00 -2.55 -23.67
N GLY A 132 7.17 -3.14 -24.53
CA GLY A 132 7.54 -4.25 -25.41
C GLY A 132 7.75 -5.60 -24.71
N LYS A 133 7.51 -5.70 -23.40
CA LYS A 133 7.69 -6.93 -22.61
C LYS A 133 6.40 -7.70 -22.41
N ASP A 134 6.51 -9.02 -22.30
CA ASP A 134 5.44 -9.91 -21.84
C ASP A 134 5.48 -9.97 -20.30
N ILE A 135 4.47 -9.44 -19.62
CA ILE A 135 4.48 -9.33 -18.15
C ILE A 135 3.48 -10.27 -17.47
N LEU A 136 3.92 -10.88 -16.37
CA LEU A 136 3.08 -11.62 -15.44
C LEU A 136 2.78 -10.78 -14.21
N ILE A 137 1.51 -10.66 -13.84
CA ILE A 137 1.06 -9.97 -12.63
C ILE A 137 0.36 -10.99 -11.74
N LEU A 138 0.89 -11.22 -10.54
CA LEU A 138 0.30 -12.15 -9.57
C LEU A 138 -0.60 -11.38 -8.60
N GLY A 139 -1.91 -11.59 -8.68
CA GLY A 139 -2.90 -10.92 -7.85
C GLY A 139 -4.19 -10.59 -8.61
N ALA A 140 -5.26 -10.37 -7.85
CA ALA A 140 -6.60 -10.13 -8.38
C ALA A 140 -7.33 -9.04 -7.58
N SER A 141 -6.65 -7.92 -7.33
CA SER A 141 -7.17 -6.76 -6.60
C SER A 141 -6.56 -5.47 -7.16
N TYR A 142 -6.79 -4.32 -6.52
CA TYR A 142 -6.48 -2.97 -7.05
C TYR A 142 -5.06 -2.81 -7.60
N SER A 143 -4.05 -3.41 -6.94
CA SER A 143 -2.67 -3.33 -7.44
C SER A 143 -2.49 -4.07 -8.75
N ALA A 144 -3.12 -5.22 -8.94
CA ALA A 144 -3.04 -5.98 -10.19
C ALA A 144 -3.77 -5.26 -11.32
N GLU A 145 -4.97 -4.76 -11.04
CA GLU A 145 -5.79 -3.98 -11.98
C GLU A 145 -5.05 -2.72 -12.45
N ASP A 146 -4.61 -1.85 -11.55
CA ASP A 146 -4.04 -0.56 -11.97
C ASP A 146 -2.62 -0.72 -12.52
N ILE A 147 -1.74 -1.52 -11.89
CA ILE A 147 -0.38 -1.71 -12.42
C ILE A 147 -0.42 -2.39 -13.79
N GLY A 148 -1.31 -3.37 -14.00
CA GLY A 148 -1.56 -3.94 -15.32
C GLY A 148 -2.04 -2.88 -16.30
N SER A 149 -3.00 -2.04 -15.89
CA SER A 149 -3.51 -0.95 -16.72
C SER A 149 -2.44 0.08 -17.09
N GLN A 150 -1.53 0.41 -16.18
CA GLN A 150 -0.38 1.26 -16.48
C GLN A 150 0.55 0.57 -17.49
N CYS A 151 0.91 -0.69 -17.27
CA CYS A 151 1.78 -1.40 -18.21
C CYS A 151 1.15 -1.51 -19.60
N TRP A 152 -0.16 -1.75 -19.68
CA TRP A 152 -0.92 -1.75 -20.93
C TRP A 152 -0.83 -0.39 -21.63
N LYS A 153 -1.18 0.68 -20.91
CA LYS A 153 -1.18 2.06 -21.43
C LYS A 153 0.20 2.52 -21.89
N TYR A 154 1.25 2.09 -21.22
CA TYR A 154 2.63 2.48 -21.52
C TYR A 154 3.39 1.48 -22.40
N GLY A 155 2.67 0.55 -23.03
CA GLY A 155 3.17 -0.20 -24.19
C GLY A 155 3.77 -1.57 -23.88
N ALA A 156 3.37 -2.24 -22.80
CA ALA A 156 3.67 -3.66 -22.62
C ALA A 156 3.14 -4.48 -23.82
N LYS A 157 3.89 -5.50 -24.22
CA LYS A 157 3.55 -6.34 -25.37
C LYS A 157 2.33 -7.20 -25.05
N SER A 158 2.36 -7.89 -23.91
CA SER A 158 1.22 -8.60 -23.37
C SER A 158 1.20 -8.56 -21.85
N ILE A 159 0.02 -8.77 -21.27
CA ILE A 159 -0.20 -8.86 -19.84
C ILE A 159 -0.86 -10.20 -19.55
N THR A 160 -0.37 -10.90 -18.54
CA THR A 160 -1.04 -12.06 -17.98
C THR A 160 -1.26 -11.77 -16.49
N THR A 161 -2.51 -11.70 -16.05
CA THR A 161 -2.85 -11.63 -14.62
C THR A 161 -3.21 -13.01 -14.10
N SER A 162 -2.63 -13.42 -12.97
CA SER A 162 -2.93 -14.70 -12.33
C SER A 162 -3.66 -14.50 -11.01
N TYR A 163 -4.77 -15.22 -10.83
CA TYR A 163 -5.59 -15.20 -9.61
C TYR A 163 -5.50 -16.52 -8.84
N ARG A 164 -5.61 -16.46 -7.51
CA ARG A 164 -5.60 -17.65 -6.64
C ARG A 164 -7.00 -18.17 -6.28
N PHE A 165 -7.97 -17.27 -6.12
CA PHE A 165 -9.31 -17.64 -5.61
C PHE A 165 -10.40 -17.42 -6.66
N ALA A 166 -10.57 -16.18 -7.11
CA ALA A 166 -11.52 -15.80 -8.14
C ALA A 166 -10.84 -14.85 -9.13
N PRO A 167 -11.20 -14.92 -10.42
CA PRO A 167 -10.77 -13.93 -11.40
C PRO A 167 -11.35 -12.55 -11.05
N MET A 168 -10.65 -11.49 -11.44
CA MET A 168 -11.19 -10.13 -11.48
C MET A 168 -12.35 -10.04 -12.46
N GLY A 169 -12.28 -10.76 -13.60
CA GLY A 169 -13.42 -10.97 -14.49
C GLY A 169 -13.84 -9.74 -15.30
N PHE A 170 -12.94 -8.78 -15.49
CA PHE A 170 -13.18 -7.62 -16.35
C PHE A 170 -13.14 -7.99 -17.84
N LYS A 171 -13.67 -7.11 -18.69
CA LYS A 171 -13.49 -7.20 -20.15
C LYS A 171 -12.11 -6.65 -20.50
N TRP A 172 -11.12 -7.52 -20.49
CA TRP A 172 -9.73 -7.17 -20.77
C TRP A 172 -9.49 -6.78 -22.26
N PRO A 173 -8.48 -5.94 -22.55
CA PRO A 173 -7.99 -5.71 -23.90
C PRO A 173 -7.43 -6.99 -24.55
N ASP A 174 -7.33 -7.01 -25.88
CA ASP A 174 -6.94 -8.20 -26.66
C ASP A 174 -5.58 -8.81 -26.27
N ASN A 175 -4.66 -8.01 -25.71
CA ASN A 175 -3.33 -8.46 -25.28
C ASN A 175 -3.21 -8.69 -23.78
N TRP A 176 -4.33 -8.87 -23.08
CA TRP A 176 -4.37 -9.11 -21.64
C TRP A 176 -5.20 -10.36 -21.33
N ASP A 177 -4.52 -11.39 -20.84
CA ASP A 177 -5.13 -12.65 -20.40
C ASP A 177 -5.25 -12.72 -18.87
N GLU A 178 -6.30 -13.39 -18.40
CA GLU A 178 -6.49 -13.72 -16.99
C GLU A 178 -6.51 -15.24 -16.80
N VAL A 179 -5.59 -15.75 -15.96
CA VAL A 179 -5.32 -17.17 -15.79
C VAL A 179 -5.39 -17.60 -14.32
N PRO A 180 -5.60 -18.90 -14.03
CA PRO A 180 -5.56 -19.42 -12.66
C PRO A 180 -4.18 -19.30 -12.00
N ALA A 181 -4.06 -19.86 -10.79
CA ALA A 181 -2.88 -19.73 -9.95
C ALA A 181 -1.60 -20.19 -10.67
N LEU A 182 -0.54 -19.39 -10.55
CA LEU A 182 0.82 -19.80 -10.92
C LEU A 182 1.23 -21.01 -10.07
N GLU A 183 1.78 -22.04 -10.70
CA GLU A 183 2.36 -23.20 -10.02
C GLU A 183 3.87 -23.10 -9.92
N SER A 184 4.53 -22.75 -11.04
CA SER A 184 5.98 -22.67 -11.11
C SER A 184 6.46 -21.84 -12.30
N VAL A 185 7.73 -21.46 -12.26
CA VAL A 185 8.47 -20.85 -13.36
C VAL A 185 9.66 -21.74 -13.69
N ASN A 186 9.94 -21.98 -14.97
CA ASN A 186 11.14 -22.69 -15.43
C ASN A 186 11.77 -21.91 -16.58
N GLY A 187 12.99 -21.40 -16.39
CA GLY A 187 13.55 -20.41 -17.30
C GLY A 187 12.66 -19.17 -17.32
N ASN A 188 12.06 -18.86 -18.47
CA ASN A 188 11.09 -17.76 -18.63
C ASN A 188 9.64 -18.25 -18.81
N THR A 189 9.41 -19.56 -18.74
CA THR A 189 8.08 -20.15 -18.90
C THR A 189 7.35 -20.24 -17.56
N ALA A 190 6.26 -19.49 -17.41
CA ALA A 190 5.32 -19.61 -16.30
C ALA A 190 4.28 -20.72 -16.60
N THR A 191 4.04 -21.62 -15.63
CA THR A 191 3.02 -22.68 -15.72
C THR A 191 1.92 -22.46 -14.67
N PHE A 192 0.67 -22.55 -15.10
CA PHE A 192 -0.52 -22.27 -14.28
C PHE A 192 -1.33 -23.54 -14.00
N ALA A 193 -2.23 -23.46 -13.01
CA ALA A 193 -2.97 -24.62 -12.49
C ALA A 193 -3.94 -25.29 -13.50
N ASP A 194 -4.28 -24.62 -14.60
CA ASP A 194 -5.06 -25.20 -15.70
C ASP A 194 -4.17 -25.87 -16.77
N GLY A 195 -2.86 -25.90 -16.58
CA GLY A 195 -1.87 -26.38 -17.54
C GLY A 195 -1.46 -25.35 -18.59
N THR A 196 -2.02 -24.13 -18.57
CA THR A 196 -1.60 -23.03 -19.44
C THR A 196 -0.13 -22.70 -19.19
N ARG A 197 0.59 -22.35 -20.25
CA ARG A 197 1.98 -21.92 -20.19
C ARG A 197 2.17 -20.59 -20.93
N LYS A 198 2.96 -19.69 -20.37
CA LYS A 198 3.28 -18.38 -20.96
C LYS A 198 4.76 -18.07 -20.81
N GLU A 199 5.38 -17.58 -21.87
CA GLU A 199 6.69 -16.94 -21.77
C GLU A 199 6.52 -15.52 -21.20
N VAL A 200 7.34 -15.17 -20.22
CA VAL A 200 7.25 -13.88 -19.52
C VAL A 200 8.64 -13.28 -19.29
N ASP A 201 8.75 -11.96 -19.43
CA ASP A 201 9.99 -11.20 -19.26
C ASP A 201 10.13 -10.60 -17.86
N ALA A 202 9.00 -10.40 -17.16
CA ALA A 202 8.96 -9.85 -15.81
C ALA A 202 7.75 -10.36 -15.02
N ILE A 203 7.91 -10.45 -13.70
CA ILE A 203 6.88 -10.88 -12.75
C ILE A 203 6.67 -9.78 -11.72
N ILE A 204 5.44 -9.25 -11.65
CA ILE A 204 5.03 -8.25 -10.66
C ILE A 204 4.10 -8.89 -9.64
N LEU A 205 4.52 -8.94 -8.38
CA LEU A 205 3.75 -9.48 -7.28
C LEU A 205 2.81 -8.39 -6.73
N CYS A 206 1.54 -8.49 -7.09
CA CYS A 206 0.45 -7.67 -6.57
C CYS A 206 -0.28 -8.40 -5.43
N THR A 207 0.51 -8.96 -4.50
CA THR A 207 0.11 -9.93 -3.48
C THR A 207 -0.21 -9.31 -2.11
N GLY A 208 -0.40 -7.99 -2.08
CA GLY A 208 -0.86 -7.24 -0.91
C GLY A 208 0.24 -6.92 0.10
N TYR A 209 -0.18 -6.56 1.30
CA TYR A 209 0.70 -6.05 2.36
C TYR A 209 0.39 -6.71 3.70
N LYS A 210 1.25 -6.44 4.69
CA LYS A 210 1.11 -6.92 6.06
C LYS A 210 0.97 -5.74 7.02
N HIS A 211 0.09 -5.88 8.01
CA HIS A 211 0.19 -5.10 9.25
C HIS A 211 1.50 -5.47 9.95
N PHE A 212 2.46 -4.55 9.94
CA PHE A 212 3.79 -4.78 10.46
C PHE A 212 4.30 -3.53 11.18
N PHE A 213 4.62 -3.71 12.45
CA PHE A 213 5.07 -2.64 13.34
C PHE A 213 6.41 -3.07 13.96
N SER A 214 7.51 -2.63 13.36
CA SER A 214 8.86 -2.98 13.83
C SER A 214 9.26 -2.29 15.13
N PHE A 215 8.47 -1.30 15.56
CA PHE A 215 8.76 -0.41 16.68
C PHE A 215 7.86 -0.66 17.90
N LEU A 216 7.08 -1.75 17.90
CA LEU A 216 6.16 -2.09 18.97
C LEU A 216 6.46 -3.45 19.59
N PRO A 217 6.47 -3.54 20.93
CA PRO A 217 6.50 -4.81 21.63
C PRO A 217 5.16 -5.55 21.47
N ASP A 218 5.15 -6.84 21.78
CA ASP A 218 4.00 -7.73 21.50
C ASP A 218 2.70 -7.27 22.17
N GLU A 219 2.79 -6.74 23.39
CA GLU A 219 1.69 -6.25 24.20
C GLU A 219 1.04 -4.97 23.65
N LEU A 220 1.75 -4.20 22.82
CA LEU A 220 1.23 -2.99 22.17
C LEU A 220 0.95 -3.20 20.68
N ARG A 221 1.41 -4.32 20.09
CA ARG A 221 1.41 -4.53 18.64
C ARG A 221 0.08 -5.12 18.15
N LEU A 222 -0.65 -4.33 17.37
CA LEU A 222 -1.85 -4.80 16.66
C LEU A 222 -1.52 -5.98 15.74
N LYS A 223 -2.22 -7.11 15.93
CA LYS A 223 -2.16 -8.29 15.07
C LYS A 223 -3.51 -8.47 14.40
N THR A 224 -3.60 -8.17 13.11
CA THR A 224 -4.87 -8.24 12.39
C THR A 224 -4.69 -8.59 10.92
N ALA A 225 -5.77 -9.07 10.29
CA ALA A 225 -5.85 -9.23 8.84
C ALA A 225 -6.26 -7.91 8.18
N ASN A 226 -5.97 -7.76 6.89
CA ASN A 226 -6.53 -6.64 6.12
C ASN A 226 -8.03 -6.89 5.86
N ARG A 227 -8.90 -6.18 6.59
CA ARG A 227 -10.37 -6.28 6.52
C ARG A 227 -11.03 -5.02 7.07
N LEU A 228 -12.33 -4.85 6.83
CA LEU A 228 -13.08 -3.67 7.28
C LEU A 228 -13.20 -3.55 8.82
N ALA A 229 -13.27 -4.68 9.53
CA ALA A 229 -13.33 -4.73 10.98
C ALA A 229 -12.03 -5.30 11.54
N SER A 230 -11.04 -4.43 11.74
CA SER A 230 -9.75 -4.79 12.37
C SER A 230 -9.96 -5.33 13.78
N ALA A 231 -9.15 -6.33 14.14
CA ALA A 231 -9.17 -6.98 15.45
C ALA A 231 -8.72 -6.02 16.56
N ASP A 232 -9.14 -6.28 17.80
CA ASP A 232 -8.66 -5.62 19.03
C ASP A 232 -8.76 -4.08 19.08
N LEU A 233 -9.59 -3.48 18.22
CA LEU A 233 -9.83 -2.04 18.21
C LEU A 233 -11.27 -1.72 18.60
N TYR A 234 -11.47 -1.25 19.83
CA TYR A 234 -12.76 -0.69 20.25
C TYR A 234 -13.09 0.54 19.39
N LYS A 235 -14.30 0.52 18.81
CA LYS A 235 -14.77 1.50 17.81
C LYS A 235 -13.82 1.66 16.61
N GLY A 236 -12.99 0.64 16.34
CA GLY A 236 -12.01 0.66 15.25
C GLY A 236 -10.78 1.54 15.51
N VAL A 237 -10.61 2.12 16.70
CA VAL A 237 -9.49 3.03 16.98
C VAL A 237 -8.80 2.84 18.35
N VAL A 238 -9.52 2.48 19.41
CA VAL A 238 -8.93 2.34 20.75
C VAL A 238 -8.40 0.92 20.93
N PHE A 239 -7.12 0.77 21.28
CA PHE A 239 -6.53 -0.56 21.42
C PHE A 239 -7.07 -1.25 22.69
N ALA A 240 -7.65 -2.44 22.53
CA ALA A 240 -8.39 -3.13 23.58
C ALA A 240 -7.51 -3.53 24.78
N HIS A 241 -6.22 -3.81 24.54
CA HIS A 241 -5.28 -4.26 25.57
C HIS A 241 -4.61 -3.10 26.33
N ASN A 242 -4.59 -1.89 25.74
CA ASN A 242 -4.16 -0.67 26.41
C ASN A 242 -4.91 0.54 25.82
N PRO A 243 -5.96 1.06 26.50
CA PRO A 243 -6.82 2.10 25.94
C PRO A 243 -6.19 3.50 25.91
N LYS A 244 -4.94 3.66 26.36
CA LYS A 244 -4.16 4.89 26.14
C LYS A 244 -3.43 4.88 24.79
N MET A 245 -3.42 3.73 24.10
CA MET A 245 -2.92 3.58 22.73
C MET A 245 -4.07 3.50 21.73
N PHE A 246 -3.90 4.17 20.59
CA PHE A 246 -4.87 4.23 19.51
C PHE A 246 -4.22 3.84 18.18
N TYR A 247 -5.04 3.36 17.25
CA TYR A 247 -4.66 3.05 15.87
C TYR A 247 -5.62 3.74 14.90
N LEU A 248 -5.08 4.42 13.89
CA LEU A 248 -5.87 5.09 12.86
C LEU A 248 -5.65 4.46 11.49
N GLY A 249 -6.74 4.20 10.77
CA GLY A 249 -6.69 3.75 9.38
C GLY A 249 -6.11 2.34 9.20
N MET A 250 -6.25 1.47 10.20
CA MET A 250 -5.76 0.07 10.15
C MET A 250 -6.75 -0.89 9.49
N GLN A 251 -7.93 -0.41 9.13
CA GLN A 251 -8.92 -1.14 8.35
C GLN A 251 -8.52 -1.19 6.88
N ASP A 252 -9.02 -2.20 6.18
CA ASP A 252 -9.06 -2.17 4.74
C ASP A 252 -9.93 -0.99 4.25
N GLN A 253 -9.56 -0.39 3.12
CA GLN A 253 -10.19 0.82 2.60
C GLN A 253 -10.83 0.49 1.25
N TRP A 254 -12.16 0.33 1.28
CA TRP A 254 -12.97 0.11 0.08
C TRP A 254 -13.71 1.42 -0.24
N PHE A 255 -13.57 1.93 -1.46
CA PHE A 255 -14.24 3.15 -1.94
C PHE A 255 -13.94 4.42 -1.13
N THR A 256 -12.66 4.69 -0.88
CA THR A 256 -12.21 6.05 -0.57
C THR A 256 -11.91 6.78 -1.87
#